data_AF-A0A7X6CCU5-F1
#
_entry.id   AF-A0A7X6CCU5-F1
#
_cell.length_a   1.000
_cell.length_b   1.000
_cell.length_c   1.000
_cell.angle_alpha   90.00
_cell.angle_beta   90.00
_cell.angle_gamma   90.00
#
_symmetry.space_group_name_H-M   'P 1'
#
loop_
_entity.id
_entity.type
_entity.pdbx_description
1 polymer ?
#
loop_
_entity_poly.entity_id
_entity_poly.type
_entity_poly.pdbx_seq_one_letter_code
_entity_poly.pdbx_strand_id
1 'polypeptide(L)'
;MTQSNYRPTLAIKLASMQLPEAADASALAGFAGNNAEVAIANNLLLCPGEPGEMLLQLENLGSRALRWRLEIEGDFPSDWCSWQQEEAEEIAPNQKVDKALCFQIPEDYFENQYALNSGRSRLKINYETQVSVYAVYPEAQTERQVAYRVFNLCVRPSSSYLNYVPAIYREVDFIGRFLTIFEQAFDPAVQTIDVLWAYLDPLTAPEALLPFLAHWVAWPIDRRWDIKQQRRLIRNAVELYRWHGTRRGLRFYLHLYTELPLDENLPEAEKHISIEEIFTQGFVMGKTLIGRDSMLGGGRPFHFMVRLRPEPDRQIDEGLVRNIIEREKPAFCTYELAIAPTDE
;
A
#
# COMPACT_ATOMS: atom_id res chain seq x y z
N MET A 1 45.95 -53.39 9.68
CA MET A 1 44.61 -52.78 9.72
C MET A 1 44.24 -52.43 8.28
N THR A 2 43.38 -53.25 7.67
CA THR A 2 42.97 -53.17 6.27
C THR A 2 41.98 -52.03 6.07
N GLN A 3 42.41 -50.97 5.40
CA GLN A 3 41.51 -49.96 4.81
C GLN A 3 40.65 -50.66 3.76
N SER A 4 39.39 -50.95 4.10
CA SER A 4 38.40 -51.36 3.11
C SER A 4 38.08 -50.15 2.24
N ASN A 5 38.59 -50.17 1.01
CA ASN A 5 38.20 -49.26 -0.05
C ASN A 5 36.71 -49.45 -0.36
N TYR A 6 35.83 -48.81 0.42
CA TYR A 6 34.41 -48.70 0.12
C TYR A 6 34.25 -47.75 -1.07
N ARG A 7 34.05 -48.31 -2.27
CA ARG A 7 33.54 -47.51 -3.40
C ARG A 7 32.13 -47.05 -3.02
N PRO A 8 31.81 -45.75 -3.05
CA PRO A 8 30.47 -45.28 -2.75
C PRO A 8 29.51 -45.86 -3.80
N THR A 9 28.50 -46.60 -3.33
CA THR A 9 27.50 -47.25 -4.20
C THR A 9 26.46 -46.26 -4.73
N LEU A 10 26.33 -45.08 -4.11
CA LEU A 10 25.40 -44.01 -4.50
C LEU A 10 26.15 -42.67 -4.51
N ALA A 11 25.97 -41.90 -5.59
CA ALA A 11 26.40 -40.51 -5.65
C ALA A 11 25.21 -39.57 -5.39
N ILE A 12 25.40 -38.60 -4.49
CA ILE A 12 24.41 -37.56 -4.18
C ILE A 12 24.91 -36.23 -4.76
N LYS A 13 24.07 -35.57 -5.55
CA LYS A 13 24.23 -34.18 -5.98
C LYS A 13 23.06 -33.36 -5.46
N LEU A 14 23.38 -32.17 -4.98
CA LEU A 14 22.40 -31.20 -4.51
C LEU A 14 22.48 -29.97 -5.40
N ALA A 15 21.33 -29.43 -5.81
CA ALA A 15 21.23 -28.20 -6.56
C ALA A 15 20.06 -27.37 -6.02
N SER A 16 20.33 -26.12 -5.63
CA SER A 16 19.25 -25.19 -5.28
C SER A 16 18.54 -24.72 -6.56
N MET A 17 17.21 -24.65 -6.54
CA MET A 17 16.44 -24.12 -7.67
C MET A 17 16.35 -22.59 -7.66
N GLN A 18 16.57 -21.97 -6.50
CA GLN A 18 16.76 -20.52 -6.38
C GLN A 18 18.26 -20.25 -6.44
N LEU A 19 18.75 -19.72 -7.57
CA LEU A 19 20.13 -19.27 -7.68
C LEU A 19 20.43 -18.29 -6.54
N PRO A 20 21.46 -18.53 -5.71
CA PRO A 20 21.86 -17.53 -4.73
C PRO A 20 22.28 -16.27 -5.47
N GLU A 21 21.54 -15.17 -5.29
CA GLU A 21 21.90 -13.85 -5.86
C GLU A 21 23.26 -13.35 -5.33
N ALA A 22 23.73 -13.93 -4.23
CA ALA A 22 25.01 -13.68 -3.61
C ALA A 22 25.83 -14.98 -3.49
N ALA A 23 26.91 -15.10 -4.27
CA ALA A 23 27.93 -16.12 -4.02
C ALA A 23 28.70 -15.73 -2.74
N ASP A 24 28.83 -16.67 -1.80
CA ASP A 24 29.56 -16.44 -0.55
C ASP A 24 30.95 -15.81 -0.80
N ALA A 25 31.27 -14.79 -0.03
CA ALA A 25 32.56 -14.08 -0.05
C ALA A 25 33.79 -14.97 0.27
N SER A 26 33.59 -16.27 0.55
CA SER A 26 34.66 -17.27 0.62
C SER A 26 35.44 -17.39 -0.70
N ALA A 27 34.87 -16.96 -1.83
CA ALA A 27 35.60 -16.85 -3.10
C ALA A 27 36.70 -15.76 -3.10
N LEU A 28 36.59 -14.72 -2.27
CA LEU A 28 37.59 -13.65 -2.17
C LEU A 28 38.75 -13.99 -1.21
N ALA A 29 38.60 -15.01 -0.37
CA ALA A 29 39.68 -15.49 0.51
C ALA A 29 40.78 -16.28 -0.24
N GLY A 30 40.60 -16.57 -1.54
CA GLY A 30 41.54 -17.32 -2.38
C GLY A 30 42.85 -16.62 -2.73
N PHE A 31 43.07 -15.36 -2.31
CA PHE A 31 44.35 -14.67 -2.50
C PHE A 31 45.42 -15.02 -1.45
N ALA A 32 45.05 -15.74 -0.38
CA ALA A 32 46.02 -16.32 0.55
C ALA A 32 46.13 -17.81 0.25
N GLY A 33 47.19 -18.18 -0.47
CA GLY A 33 47.43 -19.54 -0.93
C GLY A 33 47.30 -20.57 0.19
N ASN A 34 46.35 -21.49 0.01
CA ASN A 34 46.47 -22.90 0.33
C ASN A 34 45.29 -23.65 -0.28
N ASN A 35 45.59 -24.82 -0.84
CA ASN A 35 44.63 -25.74 -1.45
C ASN A 35 43.51 -26.08 -0.45
N ALA A 36 42.39 -25.39 -0.54
CA ALA A 36 41.12 -25.82 -0.03
C ALA A 36 40.25 -26.15 -1.24
N GLU A 37 39.80 -27.39 -1.29
CA GLU A 37 38.82 -27.89 -2.26
C GLU A 37 37.71 -26.85 -2.44
N VAL A 38 37.40 -26.53 -3.70
CA VAL A 38 36.30 -25.64 -4.07
C VAL A 38 35.01 -26.25 -3.50
N ALA A 39 34.61 -25.78 -2.32
CA ALA A 39 33.34 -26.10 -1.72
C ALA A 39 32.27 -25.51 -2.65
N ILE A 40 31.68 -26.36 -3.48
CA ILE A 40 30.45 -26.02 -4.20
C ILE A 40 29.47 -25.56 -3.12
N ALA A 41 29.10 -24.28 -3.19
CA ALA A 41 28.25 -23.60 -2.22
C ALA A 41 26.84 -24.22 -2.26
N ASN A 42 26.66 -25.32 -1.53
CA ASN A 42 25.36 -25.95 -1.30
C ASN A 42 24.62 -25.12 -0.24
N ASN A 43 24.29 -23.86 -0.54
CA ASN A 43 23.45 -23.04 0.31
C ASN A 43 22.08 -22.90 -0.37
N LEU A 44 21.02 -23.07 0.41
CA LEU A 44 19.66 -22.78 -0.01
C LEU A 44 19.25 -21.44 0.63
N LEU A 45 18.99 -20.44 -0.21
CA LEU A 45 18.39 -19.18 0.22
C LEU A 45 16.90 -19.44 0.50
N LEU A 46 16.41 -18.98 1.64
CA LEU A 46 15.00 -19.07 2.01
C LEU A 46 14.47 -17.68 2.35
N CYS A 47 13.43 -17.26 1.65
CA CYS A 47 12.66 -16.06 1.96
C CYS A 47 11.43 -16.46 2.79
N PRO A 48 11.16 -15.81 3.94
CA PRO A 48 9.92 -16.05 4.70
C PRO A 48 8.67 -15.92 3.80
N GLY A 49 7.72 -16.85 3.94
CA GLY A 49 6.50 -16.89 3.12
C GLY A 49 6.62 -17.62 1.78
N GLU A 50 7.83 -17.73 1.22
CA GLU A 50 8.07 -18.42 -0.05
C GLU A 50 8.62 -19.83 0.17
N PRO A 51 8.16 -20.84 -0.59
CA PRO A 51 8.75 -22.17 -0.53
C PRO A 51 10.11 -22.19 -1.24
N GLY A 52 11.15 -22.65 -0.53
CA GLY A 52 12.46 -22.91 -1.11
C GLY A 52 12.61 -24.38 -1.48
N GLU A 53 13.08 -24.65 -2.70
CA GLU A 53 13.23 -26.00 -3.23
C GLU A 53 14.70 -26.37 -3.45
N MET A 54 15.09 -27.53 -2.92
CA MET A 54 16.39 -28.15 -3.12
C MET A 54 16.24 -29.43 -3.94
N LEU A 55 16.84 -29.49 -5.13
CA LEU A 55 16.88 -30.71 -5.92
C LEU A 55 17.99 -31.63 -5.40
N LEU A 56 17.60 -32.86 -5.09
CA LEU A 56 18.47 -33.96 -4.72
C LEU A 56 18.47 -34.99 -5.84
N GLN A 57 19.64 -35.17 -6.45
CA GLN A 57 19.88 -36.16 -7.48
C GLN A 57 20.69 -37.33 -6.91
N LEU A 58 20.12 -38.52 -6.98
CA LEU A 58 20.72 -39.78 -6.57
C LEU A 58 21.09 -40.59 -7.81
N GLU A 59 22.33 -41.05 -7.88
CA GLU A 59 22.82 -41.91 -8.95
C GLU A 59 23.37 -43.21 -8.37
N ASN A 60 22.78 -44.35 -8.74
CA ASN A 60 23.25 -45.67 -8.32
C ASN A 60 24.44 -46.09 -9.21
N LEU A 61 25.65 -46.02 -8.66
CA LEU A 61 26.90 -46.42 -9.32
C LEU A 61 27.19 -47.92 -9.15
N GLY A 62 26.32 -48.64 -8.45
CA GLY A 62 26.42 -50.07 -8.21
C GLY A 62 25.91 -50.93 -9.37
N SER A 63 26.24 -52.23 -9.30
CA SER A 63 25.79 -53.25 -10.26
C SER A 63 24.48 -53.93 -9.88
N ARG A 64 23.83 -53.51 -8.78
CA ARG A 64 22.59 -54.09 -8.24
C ARG A 64 21.59 -52.99 -7.95
N ALA A 65 20.29 -53.34 -8.02
CA ALA A 65 19.24 -52.46 -7.55
C ALA A 65 19.35 -52.25 -6.04
N LEU A 66 19.16 -51.01 -5.60
CA LEU A 66 19.26 -50.61 -4.19
C LEU A 66 17.94 -49.98 -3.76
N ARG A 67 17.40 -50.45 -2.64
CA ARG A 67 16.32 -49.74 -1.95
C ARG A 67 16.92 -48.69 -1.03
N TRP A 68 16.44 -47.46 -1.10
CA TRP A 68 16.98 -46.34 -0.34
C TRP A 68 15.89 -45.60 0.43
N ARG A 69 16.32 -44.99 1.54
CA ARG A 69 15.53 -44.10 2.38
C ARG A 69 16.34 -42.84 2.68
N LEU A 70 15.68 -41.70 2.71
CA LEU A 70 16.31 -40.41 2.99
C LEU A 70 15.77 -39.81 4.27
N GLU A 71 16.71 -39.43 5.15
CA GLU A 71 16.45 -38.71 6.38
C GLU A 71 17.12 -37.34 6.31
N ILE A 72 16.41 -36.33 6.77
CA ILE A 72 16.88 -34.94 6.84
C ILE A 72 16.97 -34.58 8.31
N GLU A 73 18.17 -34.26 8.76
CA GLU A 73 18.44 -33.81 10.12
C GLU A 73 19.06 -32.43 10.05
N GLY A 74 18.69 -31.53 10.94
CA GLY A 74 19.31 -30.21 11.00
C GLY A 74 18.86 -29.44 12.23
N ASP A 75 19.51 -28.30 12.47
CA ASP A 75 19.18 -27.42 13.59
C ASP A 75 18.00 -26.48 13.27
N PHE A 76 17.05 -26.93 12.45
CA PHE A 76 15.87 -26.17 12.06
C PHE A 76 14.59 -26.83 12.62
N PRO A 77 13.51 -26.08 12.86
CA PRO A 77 12.24 -26.63 13.32
C PRO A 77 11.70 -27.70 12.35
N SER A 78 11.22 -28.83 12.88
CA SER A 78 10.67 -29.94 12.09
C SER A 78 9.58 -29.50 11.10
N ASP A 79 8.84 -28.46 11.45
CA ASP A 79 7.67 -27.98 10.71
C ASP A 79 8.05 -27.26 9.41
N TRP A 80 9.34 -26.94 9.21
CA TRP A 80 9.79 -26.24 8.01
C TRP A 80 10.00 -27.18 6.82
N CYS A 81 10.25 -28.46 7.05
CA CYS A 81 10.54 -29.41 5.98
C CYS A 81 9.35 -30.35 5.77
N SER A 82 8.80 -30.35 4.55
CA SER A 82 7.66 -31.20 4.21
C SER A 82 8.08 -32.55 3.59
N TRP A 83 9.27 -33.05 3.90
CA TRP A 83 9.74 -34.34 3.38
C TRP A 83 9.20 -35.51 4.21
N GLN A 84 8.45 -36.39 3.56
CA GLN A 84 7.97 -37.65 4.15
C GLN A 84 8.18 -38.79 3.16
N GLN A 85 8.86 -39.84 3.61
CA GLN A 85 9.07 -41.07 2.85
C GLN A 85 8.60 -42.26 3.69
N GLU A 86 7.43 -42.82 3.34
CA GLU A 86 6.82 -43.96 4.04
C GLU A 86 7.41 -45.31 3.57
N GLU A 87 7.76 -45.44 2.29
CA GLU A 87 8.32 -46.66 1.70
C GLU A 87 9.70 -46.43 1.07
N ALA A 88 10.60 -47.40 1.21
CA ALA A 88 11.91 -47.36 0.59
C ALA A 88 11.80 -47.55 -0.93
N GLU A 89 12.29 -46.57 -1.69
CA GLU A 89 12.23 -46.58 -3.15
C GLU A 89 13.40 -47.36 -3.75
N GLU A 90 13.20 -47.99 -4.91
CA GLU A 90 14.23 -48.80 -5.57
C GLU A 90 14.86 -48.05 -6.75
N ILE A 91 16.20 -48.02 -6.81
CA ILE A 91 16.96 -47.43 -7.91
C ILE A 91 17.72 -48.53 -8.65
N ALA A 92 17.46 -48.68 -9.95
CA ALA A 92 18.17 -49.63 -10.80
C ALA A 92 19.65 -49.23 -11.01
N PRO A 93 20.54 -50.17 -11.36
CA PRO A 93 21.95 -49.85 -11.61
C PRO A 93 22.11 -48.81 -12.73
N ASN A 94 22.98 -47.81 -12.53
CA ASN A 94 23.20 -46.63 -13.39
C ASN A 94 21.97 -45.75 -13.63
N GLN A 95 20.90 -45.90 -12.85
CA GLN A 95 19.73 -45.02 -12.92
C GLN A 95 19.95 -43.78 -12.05
N LYS A 96 19.40 -42.65 -12.53
CA LYS A 96 19.34 -41.37 -11.83
C LYS A 96 17.92 -41.12 -11.34
N VAL A 97 17.78 -40.66 -10.10
CA VAL A 97 16.52 -40.26 -9.49
C VAL A 97 16.67 -38.85 -8.95
N ASP A 98 15.75 -37.98 -9.35
CA ASP A 98 15.69 -36.59 -8.90
C ASP A 98 14.49 -36.44 -7.94
N LYS A 99 14.71 -35.80 -6.80
CA LYS A 99 13.70 -35.49 -5.77
C LYS A 99 13.82 -34.04 -5.34
N ALA A 100 12.71 -33.34 -5.18
CA ALA A 100 12.69 -31.98 -4.62
C ALA A 100 12.42 -32.04 -3.12
N LEU A 101 13.26 -31.38 -2.34
CA LEU A 101 13.06 -31.12 -0.91
C LEU A 101 12.51 -29.71 -0.76
N CYS A 102 11.30 -29.57 -0.21
CA CYS A 102 10.66 -28.29 -0.01
C CYS A 102 10.83 -27.82 1.44
N PHE A 103 11.25 -26.58 1.60
CA PHE A 103 11.37 -25.89 2.88
C PHE A 103 10.47 -24.66 2.89
N GLN A 104 9.60 -24.55 3.89
CA GLN A 104 8.69 -23.41 4.04
C GLN A 104 8.88 -22.77 5.41
N ILE A 105 9.17 -21.47 5.40
CA ILE A 105 9.36 -20.68 6.61
C ILE A 105 8.12 -19.79 6.82
N PRO A 106 7.61 -19.66 8.06
CA PRO A 106 6.52 -18.73 8.37
C PRO A 106 6.85 -17.29 7.91
N GLU A 107 5.85 -16.58 7.39
CA GLU A 107 6.00 -15.18 6.95
C GLU A 107 6.48 -14.26 8.07
N ASP A 108 6.03 -14.51 9.29
CA ASP A 108 6.32 -13.70 10.48
C ASP A 108 7.67 -14.03 11.14
N TYR A 109 8.54 -14.79 10.49
CA TYR A 109 9.77 -15.30 11.10
C TYR A 109 10.66 -14.22 11.73
N PHE A 110 10.72 -13.03 11.14
CA PHE A 110 11.52 -11.92 11.67
C PHE A 110 10.77 -11.08 12.71
N GLU A 111 9.43 -11.07 12.70
CA GLU A 111 8.57 -10.30 13.59
C GLU A 111 8.06 -11.07 14.81
N ASN A 112 8.13 -12.40 14.79
CA ASN A 112 7.54 -13.25 15.82
C ASN A 112 8.16 -12.99 17.21
N GLN A 113 7.36 -13.09 18.28
CA GLN A 113 7.82 -12.94 19.67
C GLN A 113 8.98 -13.87 20.03
N TYR A 114 9.06 -15.06 19.39
CA TYR A 114 10.19 -15.96 19.55
C TYR A 114 11.52 -15.38 19.04
N ALA A 115 11.48 -14.49 18.04
CA ALA A 115 12.63 -13.75 17.53
C ALA A 115 13.09 -12.64 18.52
N LEU A 116 12.15 -12.10 19.31
CA LEU A 116 12.36 -11.05 20.30
C LEU A 116 12.63 -11.58 21.72
N ASN A 117 12.71 -12.90 21.91
CA ASN A 117 12.87 -13.52 23.24
C ASN A 117 14.11 -12.98 23.97
N SER A 118 13.89 -12.35 25.12
CA SER A 118 14.93 -11.74 25.97
C SER A 118 16.04 -12.69 26.43
N GLY A 119 15.83 -14.02 26.29
CA GLY A 119 16.82 -15.06 26.62
C GLY A 119 17.81 -15.39 25.49
N ARG A 120 17.54 -14.99 24.24
CA ARG A 120 18.47 -15.18 23.11
C ARG A 120 18.94 -13.81 22.62
N SER A 121 20.24 -13.55 22.73
CA SER A 121 20.83 -12.27 22.29
C SER A 121 20.92 -12.11 20.77
N ARG A 122 20.69 -13.18 19.99
CA ARG A 122 20.79 -13.16 18.53
C ARG A 122 19.85 -14.17 17.87
N LEU A 123 19.10 -13.70 16.87
CA LEU A 123 18.33 -14.57 15.97
C LEU A 123 19.28 -15.39 15.08
N LYS A 124 19.07 -16.70 15.02
CA LYS A 124 19.86 -17.61 14.18
C LYS A 124 19.26 -17.65 12.78
N ILE A 125 19.94 -17.05 11.80
CA ILE A 125 19.47 -16.91 10.41
C ILE A 125 20.16 -17.88 9.43
N ASN A 126 21.09 -18.71 9.93
CA ASN A 126 21.80 -19.72 9.17
C ASN A 126 21.67 -21.04 9.92
N TYR A 127 21.14 -22.06 9.26
CA TYR A 127 20.91 -23.37 9.83
C TYR A 127 21.68 -24.41 9.04
N GLU A 128 22.41 -25.27 9.74
CA GLU A 128 23.13 -26.38 9.13
C GLU A 128 22.18 -27.57 9.01
N THR A 129 22.14 -28.17 7.82
CA THR A 129 21.25 -29.29 7.50
C THR A 129 22.06 -30.41 6.86
N GLN A 130 21.80 -31.63 7.29
CA GLN A 130 22.39 -32.85 6.77
C GLN A 130 21.31 -33.74 6.16
N VAL A 131 21.57 -34.20 4.95
CA VAL A 131 20.78 -35.24 4.28
C VAL A 131 21.57 -36.53 4.33
N SER A 132 21.00 -37.56 4.94
CA SER A 132 21.56 -38.90 5.03
C SER A 132 20.72 -39.87 4.21
N VAL A 133 21.38 -40.65 3.35
CA VAL A 133 20.73 -41.68 2.54
C VAL A 133 21.16 -43.05 3.05
N TYR A 134 20.17 -43.83 3.45
CA TYR A 134 20.32 -45.20 3.95
C TYR A 134 19.92 -46.19 2.86
N ALA A 135 20.71 -47.23 2.66
CA ALA A 135 20.29 -48.38 1.86
C ALA A 135 19.64 -49.42 2.77
N VAL A 136 18.48 -49.91 2.33
CA VAL A 136 17.72 -50.95 3.00
C VAL A 136 18.02 -52.28 2.30
N TYR A 137 18.73 -53.17 2.99
CA TYR A 137 19.02 -54.51 2.48
C TYR A 137 17.96 -55.50 2.97
N PRO A 138 17.18 -56.13 2.06
CA PRO A 138 16.11 -57.06 2.45
C PRO A 138 16.63 -58.28 3.23
N GLU A 139 17.87 -58.70 2.97
CA GLU A 139 18.47 -59.92 3.53
C GLU A 139 18.87 -59.79 5.00
N ALA A 140 19.06 -58.57 5.52
CA ALA A 140 19.67 -58.35 6.83
C ALA A 140 18.89 -57.40 7.75
N GLN A 141 17.71 -56.90 7.34
CA GLN A 141 16.90 -55.91 8.08
C GLN A 141 17.72 -54.76 8.68
N THR A 142 18.84 -54.42 8.04
CA THR A 142 19.79 -53.43 8.53
C THR A 142 19.83 -52.29 7.53
N GLU A 143 19.46 -51.12 8.01
CA GLU A 143 19.65 -49.87 7.32
C GLU A 143 21.12 -49.47 7.46
N ARG A 144 21.77 -49.21 6.34
CA ARG A 144 23.16 -48.74 6.35
C ARG A 144 23.26 -47.41 5.66
N GLN A 145 23.82 -46.42 6.34
CA GLN A 145 24.11 -45.12 5.73
C GLN A 145 25.14 -45.31 4.61
N VAL A 146 24.76 -44.95 3.39
CA VAL A 146 25.59 -45.13 2.19
C VAL A 146 26.21 -43.82 1.74
N ALA A 147 25.49 -42.71 1.91
CA ALA A 147 25.97 -41.39 1.55
C ALA A 147 25.29 -40.32 2.41
N TYR A 148 26.01 -39.23 2.64
CA TYR A 148 25.45 -38.05 3.29
C TYR A 148 25.99 -36.77 2.63
N ARG A 149 25.22 -35.70 2.74
CA ARG A 149 25.61 -34.36 2.30
C ARG A 149 25.11 -33.33 3.30
N VAL A 150 25.97 -32.34 3.56
CA VAL A 150 25.65 -31.20 4.42
C VAL A 150 25.46 -29.97 3.53
N PHE A 151 24.49 -29.14 3.88
CA PHE A 151 24.16 -27.91 3.17
C PHE A 151 23.58 -26.90 4.17
N ASN A 152 23.68 -25.59 3.87
CA ASN A 152 23.17 -24.55 4.77
C ASN A 152 21.83 -24.00 4.28
N LEU A 153 20.88 -23.84 5.20
CA LEU A 153 19.67 -23.05 4.99
C LEU A 153 19.93 -21.62 5.46
N CYS A 154 19.90 -20.67 4.53
CA CYS A 154 20.15 -19.27 4.78
C CYS A 154 18.83 -18.50 4.69
N VAL A 155 18.26 -18.12 5.84
CA VAL A 155 17.01 -17.35 5.89
C VAL A 155 17.34 -15.88 5.67
N ARG A 156 16.78 -15.26 4.63
CA ARG A 156 17.01 -13.86 4.28
C ARG A 156 15.70 -13.15 3.97
N PRO A 157 15.56 -11.87 4.37
CA PRO A 157 14.44 -11.08 3.91
C PRO A 157 14.58 -10.78 2.42
N SER A 158 13.45 -10.72 1.71
CA SER A 158 13.41 -10.18 0.36
C SER A 158 13.54 -8.65 0.42
N SER A 159 14.29 -8.07 -0.52
CA SER A 159 14.49 -6.62 -0.61
C SER A 159 14.41 -6.20 -2.06
N SER A 160 13.51 -5.26 -2.37
CA SER A 160 13.43 -4.70 -3.73
C SER A 160 14.61 -3.76 -4.02
N TYR A 161 15.26 -3.24 -2.97
CA TYR A 161 16.30 -2.23 -3.07
C TYR A 161 17.59 -2.76 -3.70
N LEU A 162 17.85 -4.07 -3.62
CA LEU A 162 18.98 -4.74 -4.27
C LEU A 162 19.01 -4.52 -5.79
N ASN A 163 17.83 -4.40 -6.42
CA ASN A 163 17.73 -4.18 -7.87
C ASN A 163 18.31 -2.83 -8.31
N TYR A 164 18.34 -1.85 -7.41
CA TYR A 164 18.85 -0.49 -7.69
C TYR A 164 20.36 -0.36 -7.42
N VAL A 165 21.00 -1.39 -6.89
CA VAL A 165 22.43 -1.38 -6.57
C VAL A 165 23.24 -2.07 -7.70
N PRO A 166 24.48 -1.61 -8.00
CA PRO A 166 25.36 -2.29 -8.94
C PRO A 166 25.59 -3.77 -8.62
N ALA A 167 25.78 -4.60 -9.64
CA ALA A 167 25.90 -6.06 -9.52
C ALA A 167 26.97 -6.52 -8.51
N ILE A 168 28.12 -5.82 -8.44
CA ILE A 168 29.24 -6.13 -7.54
C ILE A 168 28.80 -6.16 -6.05
N TYR A 169 27.80 -5.35 -5.69
CA TYR A 169 27.29 -5.34 -4.31
C TYR A 169 26.14 -6.32 -4.08
N ARG A 170 25.45 -6.78 -5.13
CA ARG A 170 24.41 -7.81 -5.03
C ARG A 170 24.99 -9.16 -4.66
N GLU A 171 26.22 -9.41 -5.11
CA GLU A 171 26.95 -10.63 -4.80
C GLU A 171 27.25 -10.81 -3.30
N VAL A 172 27.08 -9.77 -2.47
CA VAL A 172 27.40 -9.78 -1.04
C VAL A 172 26.13 -9.93 -0.20
N ASP A 173 25.97 -11.10 0.44
CA ASP A 173 24.83 -11.42 1.33
C ASP A 173 24.51 -10.35 2.38
N PHE A 174 25.56 -9.74 2.94
CA PHE A 174 25.41 -8.69 3.95
C PHE A 174 24.68 -7.45 3.42
N ILE A 175 24.90 -7.08 2.16
CA ILE A 175 24.32 -5.87 1.57
C ILE A 175 22.81 -6.01 1.47
N GLY A 176 22.30 -7.17 1.03
CA GLY A 176 20.86 -7.43 0.99
C GLY A 176 20.22 -7.22 2.36
N ARG A 177 20.76 -7.89 3.39
CA ARG A 177 20.27 -7.76 4.78
C ARG A 177 20.37 -6.33 5.32
N PHE A 178 21.44 -5.62 4.99
CA PHE A 178 21.64 -4.24 5.43
C PHE A 178 20.64 -3.28 4.78
N LEU A 179 20.38 -3.44 3.47
CA LEU A 179 19.43 -2.62 2.74
C LEU A 179 17.99 -2.85 3.20
N THR A 180 17.62 -4.07 3.57
CA THR A 180 16.30 -4.36 4.14
C THR A 180 16.00 -3.49 5.36
N ILE A 181 17.00 -3.20 6.21
CA ILE A 181 16.79 -2.34 7.38
C ILE A 181 16.32 -0.94 6.95
N PHE A 182 16.91 -0.38 5.90
CA PHE A 182 16.50 0.91 5.37
C PHE A 182 15.15 0.83 4.66
N GLU A 183 14.94 -0.20 3.83
CA GLU A 183 13.66 -0.43 3.16
C GLU A 183 12.51 -0.46 4.17
N GLN A 184 12.65 -1.25 5.24
CA GLN A 184 11.66 -1.34 6.31
C GLN A 184 11.53 -0.03 7.12
N ALA A 185 12.62 0.70 7.34
CA ALA A 185 12.56 1.98 8.05
C ALA A 185 11.90 3.09 7.22
N PHE A 186 12.04 3.07 5.90
CA PHE A 186 11.47 4.05 4.99
C PHE A 186 10.07 3.69 4.50
N ASP A 187 9.69 2.41 4.54
CA ASP A 187 8.40 1.93 4.03
C ASP A 187 7.19 2.73 4.55
N PRO A 188 7.08 3.07 5.86
CA PRO A 188 5.96 3.90 6.34
C PRO A 188 5.91 5.30 5.71
N ALA A 189 7.06 5.89 5.41
CA ALA A 189 7.13 7.20 4.77
C ALA A 189 6.71 7.11 3.29
N VAL A 190 7.12 6.05 2.59
CA VAL A 190 6.70 5.79 1.21
C VAL A 190 5.18 5.58 1.15
N GLN A 191 4.63 4.72 2.01
CA GLN A 191 3.18 4.51 2.14
C GLN A 191 2.43 5.82 2.43
N THR A 192 3.00 6.68 3.29
CA THR A 192 2.40 8.00 3.59
C THR A 192 2.37 8.90 2.35
N ILE A 193 3.42 8.88 1.53
CA ILE A 193 3.48 9.65 0.27
C ILE A 193 2.46 9.11 -0.74
N ASP A 194 2.31 7.78 -0.85
CA ASP A 194 1.34 7.16 -1.75
C ASP A 194 -0.11 7.55 -1.41
N VAL A 195 -0.39 7.79 -0.12
CA VAL A 195 -1.72 8.22 0.38
C VAL A 195 -1.81 9.74 0.54
N LEU A 196 -0.77 10.51 0.21
CA LEU A 196 -0.72 11.97 0.42
C LEU A 196 -1.89 12.71 -0.22
N TRP A 197 -2.36 12.27 -1.38
CA TRP A 197 -3.50 12.86 -2.08
C TRP A 197 -4.76 12.92 -1.20
N ALA A 198 -4.99 11.93 -0.32
CA ALA A 198 -6.14 11.87 0.56
C ALA A 198 -6.07 12.93 1.69
N TYR A 199 -4.86 13.38 2.04
CA TYR A 199 -4.64 14.48 2.97
C TYR A 199 -4.80 15.86 2.30
N LEU A 200 -4.71 15.94 0.97
CA LEU A 200 -4.84 17.20 0.23
C LEU A 200 -6.29 17.50 -0.22
N ASP A 201 -7.16 16.49 -0.37
CA ASP A 201 -8.59 16.72 -0.61
C ASP A 201 -9.31 17.06 0.71
N PRO A 202 -9.92 18.25 0.85
CA PRO A 202 -10.67 18.63 2.04
C PRO A 202 -11.77 17.65 2.44
N LEU A 203 -12.33 16.88 1.50
CA LEU A 203 -13.39 15.91 1.83
C LEU A 203 -12.87 14.68 2.60
N THR A 204 -11.66 14.22 2.30
CA THR A 204 -11.06 13.02 2.90
C THR A 204 -10.04 13.35 3.98
N ALA A 205 -9.48 14.56 3.97
CA ALA A 205 -8.45 14.97 4.91
C ALA A 205 -8.94 14.90 6.38
N PRO A 206 -8.05 14.54 7.32
CA PRO A 206 -8.36 14.55 8.74
C PRO A 206 -8.71 15.97 9.21
N GLU A 207 -9.59 16.08 10.21
CA GLU A 207 -10.08 17.38 10.71
C GLU A 207 -8.94 18.31 11.15
N ALA A 208 -7.90 17.76 11.77
CA ALA A 208 -6.72 18.51 12.21
C ALA A 208 -5.96 19.21 11.07
N LEU A 209 -6.10 18.73 9.83
CA LEU A 209 -5.44 19.31 8.65
C LEU A 209 -6.31 20.34 7.93
N LEU A 210 -7.62 20.42 8.23
CA LEU A 210 -8.52 21.39 7.62
C LEU A 210 -8.07 22.85 7.81
N PRO A 211 -7.52 23.28 8.96
CA PRO A 211 -7.00 24.63 9.11
C PRO A 211 -5.83 24.96 8.22
N PHE A 212 -4.96 23.98 7.95
CA PHE A 212 -3.88 24.14 7.01
C PHE A 212 -4.41 24.29 5.58
N LEU A 213 -5.34 23.43 5.16
CA LEU A 213 -5.97 23.52 3.83
C LEU A 213 -6.74 24.83 3.64
N ALA A 214 -7.50 25.25 4.65
CA ALA A 214 -8.22 26.53 4.65
C ALA A 214 -7.26 27.71 4.52
N HIS A 215 -6.14 27.70 5.26
CA HIS A 215 -5.11 28.73 5.15
C HIS A 215 -4.50 28.80 3.75
N TRP A 216 -4.26 27.66 3.10
CA TRP A 216 -3.72 27.58 1.74
C TRP A 216 -4.62 28.26 0.71
N VAL A 217 -5.94 28.10 0.83
CA VAL A 217 -6.91 28.78 -0.03
C VAL A 217 -7.38 30.12 0.53
N ALA A 218 -6.68 30.67 1.54
CA ALA A 218 -7.04 31.91 2.24
C ALA A 218 -8.50 31.95 2.74
N TRP A 219 -9.08 30.80 3.07
CA TRP A 219 -10.46 30.67 3.51
C TRP A 219 -10.57 30.81 5.04
N PRO A 220 -11.42 31.70 5.56
CA PRO A 220 -11.59 31.88 7.00
C PRO A 220 -12.42 30.72 7.58
N ILE A 221 -11.87 30.04 8.60
CA ILE A 221 -12.63 29.01 9.33
C ILE A 221 -13.58 29.67 10.31
N ASP A 222 -14.87 29.37 10.18
CA ASP A 222 -15.90 29.78 11.12
C ASP A 222 -16.41 28.55 11.89
N ARG A 223 -16.31 28.59 13.22
CA ARG A 223 -16.77 27.53 14.13
C ARG A 223 -18.29 27.37 14.14
N ARG A 224 -19.02 28.32 13.57
CA ARG A 224 -20.48 28.24 13.41
C ARG A 224 -20.91 27.21 12.36
N TRP A 225 -19.97 26.74 11.52
CA TRP A 225 -20.27 25.79 10.44
C TRP A 225 -19.93 24.36 10.86
N ASP A 226 -20.74 23.41 10.39
CA ASP A 226 -20.44 22.00 10.56
C ASP A 226 -19.19 21.61 9.75
N ILE A 227 -18.47 20.59 10.21
CA ILE A 227 -17.25 20.09 9.56
C ILE A 227 -17.54 19.72 8.10
N LYS A 228 -18.68 19.09 7.81
CA LYS A 228 -19.07 18.74 6.42
C LYS A 228 -19.27 19.97 5.54
N GLN A 229 -19.82 21.05 6.09
CA GLN A 229 -19.99 22.31 5.37
C GLN A 229 -18.62 22.99 5.15
N GLN A 230 -17.78 23.06 6.19
CA GLN A 230 -16.43 23.60 6.07
C GLN A 230 -15.61 22.89 4.99
N ARG A 231 -15.64 21.56 4.95
CA ARG A 231 -14.94 20.76 3.93
C ARG A 231 -15.41 21.10 2.51
N ARG A 232 -16.72 21.21 2.29
CA ARG A 232 -17.29 21.59 0.99
C ARG A 232 -16.94 23.03 0.61
N LEU A 233 -16.92 23.95 1.56
CA LEU A 233 -16.57 25.35 1.32
C LEU A 233 -15.08 25.51 0.99
N ILE A 234 -14.19 24.83 1.71
CA ILE A 234 -12.74 24.82 1.41
C ILE A 234 -12.48 24.23 0.02
N ARG A 235 -13.12 23.09 -0.31
CA ARG A 235 -12.98 22.44 -1.62
C ARG A 235 -13.40 23.36 -2.78
N ASN A 236 -14.44 24.15 -2.59
CA ASN A 236 -14.98 25.03 -3.62
C ASN A 236 -14.54 26.51 -3.47
N ALA A 237 -13.61 26.81 -2.55
CA ALA A 237 -13.22 28.19 -2.23
C ALA A 237 -12.73 28.95 -3.47
N VAL A 238 -11.91 28.30 -4.31
CA VAL A 238 -11.39 28.90 -5.54
C VAL A 238 -12.51 29.24 -6.53
N GLU A 239 -13.51 28.38 -6.69
CA GLU A 239 -14.66 28.66 -7.56
C GLU A 239 -15.52 29.81 -7.01
N LEU A 240 -15.72 29.84 -5.69
CA LEU A 240 -16.44 30.92 -5.02
C LEU A 240 -15.74 32.27 -5.25
N TYR A 241 -14.42 32.35 -5.07
CA TYR A 241 -13.67 33.58 -5.34
C TYR A 241 -13.75 34.01 -6.81
N ARG A 242 -13.76 33.06 -7.75
CA ARG A 242 -13.88 33.35 -9.19
C ARG A 242 -15.23 33.94 -9.57
N TRP A 243 -16.29 33.62 -8.82
CA TRP A 243 -17.65 34.11 -9.07
C TRP A 243 -18.13 35.12 -8.03
N HIS A 244 -17.22 35.64 -7.21
CA HIS A 244 -17.52 36.68 -6.23
C HIS A 244 -18.22 37.87 -6.88
N GLY A 245 -19.25 38.41 -6.22
CA GLY A 245 -20.05 39.50 -6.75
C GLY A 245 -21.04 39.12 -7.87
N THR A 246 -21.11 37.85 -8.27
CA THR A 246 -22.06 37.39 -9.30
C THR A 246 -23.25 36.64 -8.71
N ARG A 247 -24.39 36.68 -9.41
CA ARG A 247 -25.58 35.87 -9.07
C ARG A 247 -25.25 34.38 -8.96
N ARG A 248 -24.40 33.88 -9.85
CA ARG A 248 -23.96 32.46 -9.85
C ARG A 248 -23.17 32.11 -8.60
N GLY A 249 -22.18 32.94 -8.25
CA GLY A 249 -21.34 32.73 -7.07
C GLY A 249 -22.14 32.76 -5.78
N LEU A 250 -23.01 33.78 -5.62
CA LEU A 250 -23.87 33.89 -4.44
C LEU A 250 -24.83 32.69 -4.32
N ARG A 251 -25.46 32.28 -5.42
CA ARG A 251 -26.34 31.11 -5.43
C ARG A 251 -25.60 29.82 -5.09
N PHE A 252 -24.39 29.66 -5.62
CA PHE A 252 -23.55 28.49 -5.33
C PHE A 252 -23.09 28.46 -3.87
N TYR A 253 -22.70 29.61 -3.29
CA TYR A 253 -22.38 29.71 -1.87
C TYR A 253 -23.58 29.31 -1.02
N LEU A 254 -24.75 29.90 -1.29
CA LEU A 254 -25.98 29.59 -0.56
C LEU A 254 -26.33 28.09 -0.66
N HIS A 255 -26.12 27.46 -1.82
CA HIS A 255 -26.26 26.01 -1.98
C HIS A 255 -25.28 25.23 -1.09
N LEU A 256 -23.99 25.58 -1.07
CA LEU A 256 -23.01 24.87 -0.24
C LEU A 256 -23.31 24.97 1.27
N TYR A 257 -23.89 26.08 1.70
CA TYR A 257 -24.27 26.30 3.09
C TYR A 257 -25.62 25.65 3.44
N THR A 258 -26.67 25.96 2.69
CA THR A 258 -28.04 25.52 2.97
C THR A 258 -28.35 24.12 2.45
N GLU A 259 -27.53 23.57 1.56
CA GLU A 259 -27.75 22.35 0.76
C GLU A 259 -29.04 22.32 -0.06
N LEU A 260 -29.71 23.46 -0.22
CA LEU A 260 -30.87 23.56 -1.11
C LEU A 260 -30.44 23.36 -2.56
N PRO A 261 -31.22 22.66 -3.39
CA PRO A 261 -30.85 22.38 -4.77
C PRO A 261 -30.76 23.67 -5.60
N LEU A 262 -29.89 23.67 -6.62
CA LEU A 262 -29.65 24.83 -7.49
C LEU A 262 -30.70 24.98 -8.61
N ASP A 263 -31.46 23.92 -8.88
CA ASP A 263 -32.54 23.84 -9.87
C ASP A 263 -32.23 24.55 -11.19
N GLU A 264 -31.11 24.21 -11.84
CA GLU A 264 -30.67 24.92 -13.04
C GLU A 264 -31.68 24.83 -14.20
N ASN A 265 -32.49 23.76 -14.21
CA ASN A 265 -33.49 23.49 -15.24
C ASN A 265 -34.82 24.21 -15.01
N LEU A 266 -35.07 24.76 -13.82
CA LEU A 266 -36.32 25.45 -13.48
C LEU A 266 -36.24 26.96 -13.79
N PRO A 267 -37.37 27.63 -14.04
CA PRO A 267 -37.41 29.08 -14.08
C PRO A 267 -37.03 29.68 -12.72
N GLU A 268 -36.41 30.86 -12.69
CA GLU A 268 -35.93 31.50 -11.45
C GLU A 268 -37.01 31.61 -10.36
N ALA A 269 -38.27 31.83 -10.76
CA ALA A 269 -39.39 31.95 -9.84
C ALA A 269 -39.63 30.68 -9.00
N GLU A 270 -39.28 29.50 -9.51
CA GLU A 270 -39.58 28.19 -8.89
C GLU A 270 -38.36 27.58 -8.16
N LYS A 271 -37.18 28.18 -8.28
CA LYS A 271 -35.95 27.64 -7.67
C LYS A 271 -35.98 27.70 -6.16
N HIS A 272 -35.35 26.75 -5.49
CA HIS A 272 -35.18 26.81 -4.04
C HIS A 272 -34.30 27.99 -3.61
N ILE A 273 -33.33 28.38 -4.46
CA ILE A 273 -32.52 29.60 -4.28
C ILE A 273 -32.75 30.49 -5.49
N SER A 274 -33.66 31.46 -5.37
CA SER A 274 -33.92 32.46 -6.41
C SER A 274 -33.26 33.79 -6.11
N ILE A 275 -32.66 34.39 -7.13
CA ILE A 275 -32.06 35.73 -7.04
C ILE A 275 -32.58 36.54 -8.22
N GLU A 276 -33.44 37.51 -7.93
CA GLU A 276 -34.11 38.34 -8.92
C GLU A 276 -33.68 39.80 -8.77
N GLU A 277 -33.30 40.42 -9.88
CA GLU A 277 -33.01 41.85 -9.95
C GLU A 277 -34.29 42.59 -10.33
N ILE A 278 -34.66 43.61 -9.55
CA ILE A 278 -35.91 44.35 -9.76
C ILE A 278 -35.65 45.46 -10.78
N PHE A 279 -35.63 45.06 -12.05
CA PHE A 279 -35.56 45.96 -13.20
C PHE A 279 -36.96 46.40 -13.63
N THR A 280 -37.78 46.94 -12.73
CA THR A 280 -39.08 47.46 -13.18
C THR A 280 -38.82 48.66 -14.10
N GLN A 281 -39.04 48.48 -15.41
CA GLN A 281 -39.26 49.60 -16.31
C GLN A 281 -40.52 50.31 -15.80
N GLY A 282 -40.38 51.57 -15.41
CA GLY A 282 -41.53 52.38 -15.00
C GLY A 282 -42.58 52.47 -16.11
N PHE A 283 -43.79 52.89 -15.75
CA PHE A 283 -44.85 53.13 -16.73
C PHE A 283 -44.45 54.26 -17.69
N VAL A 284 -44.32 53.97 -18.99
CA VAL A 284 -44.11 54.98 -20.04
C VAL A 284 -45.41 55.17 -20.80
N MET A 285 -46.04 56.35 -20.68
CA MET A 285 -47.30 56.69 -21.33
C MET A 285 -47.09 57.83 -22.34
N GLY A 286 -47.32 57.58 -23.64
CA GLY A 286 -47.43 58.65 -24.64
C GLY A 286 -46.14 59.40 -25.02
N LYS A 287 -46.30 60.61 -25.58
CA LYS A 287 -45.18 61.47 -26.04
C LYS A 287 -44.61 62.25 -24.85
N THR A 288 -43.40 61.89 -24.44
CA THR A 288 -42.75 62.44 -23.25
C THR A 288 -41.88 63.67 -23.54
N LEU A 289 -41.99 64.70 -22.70
CA LEU A 289 -41.24 65.96 -22.59
C LEU A 289 -40.29 65.95 -21.35
N ILE A 290 -38.99 66.06 -21.62
CA ILE A 290 -37.93 65.94 -20.60
C ILE A 290 -38.02 67.05 -19.54
N GLY A 291 -37.95 66.65 -18.26
CA GLY A 291 -38.14 67.49 -17.08
C GLY A 291 -39.55 67.45 -16.49
N ARG A 292 -40.51 66.82 -17.19
CA ARG A 292 -41.92 66.64 -16.77
C ARG A 292 -42.38 65.19 -16.84
N ASP A 293 -41.94 64.45 -17.86
CA ASP A 293 -42.31 63.04 -18.07
C ASP A 293 -41.49 62.08 -17.20
N SER A 294 -41.78 62.26 -15.93
CA SER A 294 -41.26 61.55 -14.77
C SER A 294 -41.63 60.07 -14.83
N MET A 295 -40.67 59.21 -14.50
CA MET A 295 -40.95 57.81 -14.17
C MET A 295 -41.54 57.76 -12.76
N LEU A 296 -42.82 57.38 -12.64
CA LEU A 296 -43.44 57.05 -11.36
C LEU A 296 -43.36 55.52 -11.19
N GLY A 297 -42.66 55.06 -10.15
CA GLY A 297 -42.51 53.64 -9.84
C GLY A 297 -41.28 52.93 -10.46
N GLY A 298 -40.16 53.66 -10.64
CA GLY A 298 -38.90 53.05 -11.10
C GLY A 298 -38.29 52.10 -10.06
N GLY A 299 -37.83 50.94 -10.50
CA GLY A 299 -37.18 49.93 -9.66
C GLY A 299 -35.99 50.47 -8.85
N ARG A 300 -35.60 49.75 -7.80
CA ARG A 300 -34.43 50.11 -6.99
C ARG A 300 -33.17 49.73 -7.78
N PRO A 301 -32.36 50.69 -8.28
CA PRO A 301 -31.15 50.36 -9.03
C PRO A 301 -30.17 49.62 -8.11
N PHE A 302 -29.43 48.65 -8.66
CA PHE A 302 -28.49 47.82 -7.91
C PHE A 302 -29.13 47.10 -6.70
N HIS A 303 -30.41 46.73 -6.83
CA HIS A 303 -31.15 46.01 -5.80
C HIS A 303 -31.62 44.66 -6.31
N PHE A 304 -31.35 43.62 -5.52
CA PHE A 304 -31.80 42.26 -5.83
C PHE A 304 -32.50 41.63 -4.63
N MET A 305 -33.44 40.74 -4.91
CA MET A 305 -34.14 39.95 -3.92
C MET A 305 -33.60 38.53 -3.92
N VAL A 306 -33.18 38.04 -2.76
CA VAL A 306 -32.81 36.65 -2.53
C VAL A 306 -34.00 35.97 -1.87
N ARG A 307 -34.58 34.96 -2.52
CA ARG A 307 -35.59 34.11 -1.90
C ARG A 307 -35.01 32.71 -1.68
N LEU A 308 -35.12 32.24 -0.43
CA LEU A 308 -34.79 30.88 -0.06
C LEU A 308 -36.07 30.13 0.28
N ARG A 309 -36.25 28.97 -0.36
CA ARG A 309 -37.38 28.08 -0.13
C ARG A 309 -36.90 26.76 0.47
N PRO A 310 -36.74 26.69 1.80
CA PRO A 310 -36.44 25.43 2.46
C PRO A 310 -37.65 24.50 2.48
N GLU A 311 -37.37 23.19 2.58
CA GLU A 311 -38.38 22.22 3.02
C GLU A 311 -38.81 22.55 4.47
N PRO A 312 -40.08 22.27 4.85
CA PRO A 312 -40.66 22.71 6.13
C PRO A 312 -39.89 22.21 7.38
N ASP A 313 -39.18 21.09 7.27
CA ASP A 313 -38.39 20.51 8.37
C ASP A 313 -36.98 21.11 8.50
N ARG A 314 -36.56 21.96 7.55
CA ARG A 314 -35.19 22.46 7.45
C ARG A 314 -35.06 23.89 7.97
N GLN A 315 -34.52 24.03 9.19
CA GLN A 315 -34.22 25.34 9.76
C GLN A 315 -32.95 25.93 9.14
N ILE A 316 -33.07 27.14 8.59
CA ILE A 316 -31.95 27.93 8.06
C ILE A 316 -31.67 29.10 9.01
N ASP A 317 -30.42 29.27 9.41
CA ASP A 317 -29.99 30.43 10.19
C ASP A 317 -29.91 31.68 9.29
N GLU A 318 -30.90 32.54 9.41
CA GLU A 318 -30.99 33.81 8.67
C GLU A 318 -29.77 34.71 8.91
N GLY A 319 -29.21 34.73 10.13
CA GLY A 319 -28.06 35.57 10.47
C GLY A 319 -26.81 35.16 9.71
N LEU A 320 -26.60 33.85 9.54
CA LEU A 320 -25.50 33.32 8.73
C LEU A 320 -25.72 33.58 7.24
N VAL A 321 -26.94 33.40 6.72
CA VAL A 321 -27.27 33.73 5.33
C VAL A 321 -27.01 35.20 5.03
N ARG A 322 -27.41 36.11 5.92
CA ARG A 322 -27.14 37.56 5.76
C ARG A 322 -25.64 37.86 5.74
N ASN A 323 -24.86 37.22 6.61
CA ASN A 323 -23.40 37.37 6.61
C ASN A 323 -22.76 36.86 5.30
N ILE A 324 -23.24 35.74 4.77
CA ILE A 324 -22.80 35.23 3.46
C ILE A 324 -23.11 36.26 2.36
N ILE A 325 -24.36 36.75 2.29
CA ILE A 325 -24.76 37.73 1.28
C ILE A 325 -23.91 39.00 1.40
N GLU A 326 -23.71 39.54 2.60
CA GLU A 326 -22.91 40.76 2.78
C GLU A 326 -21.43 40.60 2.39
N ARG A 327 -20.86 39.39 2.52
CA ARG A 327 -19.48 39.12 2.07
C ARG A 327 -19.37 39.00 0.55
N GLU A 328 -20.37 38.42 -0.10
CA GLU A 328 -20.35 38.13 -1.54
C GLU A 328 -20.93 39.26 -2.40
N LYS A 329 -21.78 40.10 -1.82
CA LYS A 329 -22.44 41.21 -2.50
C LYS A 329 -21.42 42.29 -2.91
N PRO A 330 -21.50 42.84 -4.14
CA PRO A 330 -20.75 44.05 -4.49
C PRO A 330 -21.12 45.21 -3.55
N ALA A 331 -20.13 46.03 -3.16
CA ALA A 331 -20.32 47.07 -2.14
C ALA A 331 -21.46 48.06 -2.43
N PHE A 332 -21.77 48.32 -3.70
CA PHE A 332 -22.81 49.27 -4.12
C PHE A 332 -24.22 48.68 -4.22
N CYS A 333 -24.37 47.35 -4.13
CA CYS A 333 -25.67 46.72 -4.23
C CYS A 333 -26.41 46.73 -2.88
N THR A 334 -27.74 46.72 -2.95
CA THR A 334 -28.62 46.48 -1.79
C THR A 334 -29.40 45.19 -2.02
N TYR A 335 -29.87 44.56 -0.95
CA TYR A 335 -30.62 43.32 -1.07
C TYR A 335 -31.80 43.25 -0.12
N GLU A 336 -32.76 42.42 -0.48
CA GLU A 336 -33.84 41.96 0.37
C GLU A 336 -33.77 40.43 0.46
N LEU A 337 -33.91 39.88 1.67
CA LEU A 337 -33.89 38.43 1.92
C LEU A 337 -35.27 38.00 2.40
N ALA A 338 -35.87 37.06 1.68
CA ALA A 338 -37.11 36.40 2.09
C ALA A 338 -36.85 34.89 2.22
N ILE A 339 -37.17 34.34 3.39
CA ILE A 339 -37.10 32.89 3.64
C ILE A 339 -38.55 32.44 3.87
N ALA A 340 -39.11 31.71 2.91
CA ALA A 340 -40.46 31.19 2.99
C ALA A 340 -40.43 29.73 2.53
N PRO A 341 -40.93 28.78 3.32
CA PRO A 341 -40.96 27.37 2.91
C PRO A 341 -41.76 27.22 1.61
N THR A 342 -41.45 26.18 0.83
CA THR A 342 -42.24 25.85 -0.34
C THR A 342 -43.65 25.48 0.12
N ASP A 343 -44.64 26.33 -0.19
CA ASP A 343 -46.05 25.98 0.00
C ASP A 343 -46.36 24.79 -0.94
N GLU A 344 -46.94 23.71 -0.38
CA GLU A 344 -47.39 22.53 -1.16
C GLU A 344 -48.37 22.90 -2.30
#